data_AF-A0AAD7S9P3-F1
#
_entry.id   AF-A0AAD7S9P3-F1
#
_cell.length_a   1.000
_cell.length_b   1.000
_cell.length_c   1.000
_cell.angle_alpha   90.00
_cell.angle_beta   90.00
_cell.angle_gamma   90.00
#
_symmetry.space_group_name_H-M   'P 1'
#
loop_
_entity.id
_entity.type
_entity.pdbx_description
1 polymer ?
#
loop_
_entity_poly.entity_id
_entity_poly.type
_entity_poly.pdbx_seq_one_letter_code
_entity_poly.pdbx_strand_id
1 'polypeptide(L)'
;MAMRENTLLDAGENAVEMEELDEEDFAVSNSSDADLAFDTVIGNIENIIMEEQFQHLQQGFMDKYYLEFEDTEENKLSYMPIFHEYIDLLEKHIEQQLMARIIGFSMSSFIHSLQQHKDEVSGDIFDMLLTFTDFLAFKEMFLDYRADREGRGLDLSAGLVVKSLSPTSTAPFTCTTSQLL
;
A
#
# COMPACT_ATOMS: atom_id res chain seq x y z
N MET A 1 78.34 -49.67 4.98
CA MET A 1 77.66 -49.45 3.67
C MET A 1 77.12 -48.03 3.69
N ALA A 2 77.78 -47.11 2.97
CA ALA A 2 77.35 -46.55 1.67
C ALA A 2 76.25 -45.48 1.86
N MET A 3 76.55 -44.18 1.85
CA MET A 3 76.82 -43.24 0.72
C MET A 3 75.56 -42.47 0.28
N ARG A 4 75.66 -41.11 0.36
CA ARG A 4 75.18 -40.03 -0.55
C ARG A 4 73.67 -39.95 -0.86
N GLU A 5 72.98 -38.88 -0.45
CA GLU A 5 72.85 -37.56 -1.12
C GLU A 5 72.10 -37.62 -2.46
N ASN A 6 70.95 -36.92 -2.54
CA ASN A 6 70.54 -36.13 -3.71
C ASN A 6 69.28 -35.27 -3.40
N THR A 7 69.49 -33.96 -3.48
CA THR A 7 68.52 -32.88 -3.74
C THR A 7 67.98 -32.97 -5.17
N LEU A 8 66.69 -32.68 -5.41
CA LEU A 8 66.21 -31.78 -6.50
C LEU A 8 64.66 -31.62 -6.54
N LEU A 9 64.24 -30.37 -6.31
CA LEU A 9 63.25 -29.53 -7.03
C LEU A 9 61.98 -30.10 -7.69
N ASP A 10 60.91 -29.32 -7.45
CA ASP A 10 59.89 -28.88 -8.41
C ASP A 10 58.65 -29.74 -8.63
N ALA A 11 57.51 -29.23 -8.12
CA ALA A 11 56.30 -29.02 -8.91
C ALA A 11 55.29 -28.28 -8.04
N GLY A 12 54.93 -27.07 -8.43
CA GLY A 12 53.89 -26.28 -7.77
C GLY A 12 52.51 -26.88 -8.01
N GLU A 13 51.72 -26.97 -6.95
CA GLU A 13 50.29 -27.19 -7.03
C GLU A 13 49.60 -26.18 -6.12
N ASN A 14 49.25 -25.06 -6.76
CA ASN A 14 48.07 -24.23 -6.54
C ASN A 14 47.26 -24.52 -5.26
N ALA A 15 47.54 -23.79 -4.18
CA ALA A 15 46.66 -23.72 -3.04
C ALA A 15 45.39 -22.97 -3.45
N VAL A 16 44.37 -23.71 -3.90
CA VAL A 16 43.01 -23.18 -3.97
C VAL A 16 42.49 -23.24 -2.54
N GLU A 17 42.48 -22.08 -1.88
CA GLU A 17 41.62 -21.83 -0.72
C GLU A 17 40.21 -22.29 -1.11
N MET A 18 39.75 -23.39 -0.52
CA MET A 18 38.31 -23.59 -0.38
C MET A 18 37.87 -22.52 0.60
N GLU A 19 37.48 -21.37 0.07
CA GLU A 19 36.56 -20.48 0.77
C GLU A 19 35.34 -21.33 1.10
N GLU A 20 35.21 -21.65 2.38
CA GLU A 20 33.99 -22.15 3.00
C GLU A 20 32.93 -21.11 2.65
N LEU A 21 32.14 -21.40 1.61
CA LEU A 21 30.96 -20.63 1.30
C LEU A 21 30.10 -20.73 2.56
N ASP A 22 30.07 -19.65 3.34
CA ASP A 22 29.07 -19.45 4.38
C ASP A 22 27.75 -19.86 3.74
N GLU A 23 27.19 -20.97 4.23
CA GLU A 23 25.81 -21.33 3.98
C GLU A 23 25.02 -20.13 4.49
N GLU A 24 24.72 -19.18 3.59
CA GLU A 24 23.68 -18.21 3.81
C GLU A 24 22.48 -19.05 4.20
N ASP A 25 22.18 -19.02 5.51
CA ASP A 25 20.91 -19.38 6.10
C ASP A 25 19.90 -18.49 5.38
N PHE A 26 19.51 -18.93 4.18
CA PHE A 26 18.27 -18.58 3.54
C PHE A 26 17.24 -19.09 4.54
N ALA A 27 16.96 -18.24 5.52
CA ALA A 27 15.87 -18.39 6.44
C ALA A 27 14.63 -18.46 5.56
N VAL A 28 14.28 -19.70 5.17
CA VAL A 28 12.98 -20.04 4.65
C VAL A 28 12.07 -19.72 5.82
N SER A 29 11.51 -18.51 5.82
CA SER A 29 10.46 -18.12 6.72
C SER A 29 9.33 -19.10 6.49
N ASN A 30 9.31 -20.18 7.27
CA ASN A 30 8.20 -21.13 7.32
C ASN A 30 7.04 -20.37 7.98
N SER A 31 6.36 -19.54 7.19
CA SER A 31 5.10 -18.92 7.58
C SER A 31 4.17 -20.03 8.04
N SER A 32 3.63 -19.87 9.24
CA SER A 32 2.67 -20.82 9.79
C SER A 32 1.41 -20.80 8.91
N ASP A 33 0.67 -21.91 8.85
CA ASP A 33 -0.66 -21.94 8.22
C ASP A 33 -1.58 -20.85 8.80
N ALA A 34 -1.37 -20.48 10.07
CA ALA A 34 -2.10 -19.40 10.73
C ALA A 34 -1.75 -18.00 10.18
N ASP A 35 -0.48 -17.77 9.85
CA ASP A 35 0.01 -16.49 9.32
C ASP A 35 -0.50 -16.33 7.88
N LEU A 36 -0.41 -17.38 7.07
CA LEU A 36 -0.97 -17.40 5.70
C LEU A 36 -2.48 -17.15 5.69
N ALA A 37 -3.21 -17.73 6.65
CA ALA A 37 -4.65 -17.50 6.79
C ALA A 37 -4.95 -16.05 7.16
N PHE A 38 -4.14 -15.44 8.03
CA PHE A 38 -4.27 -14.04 8.41
C PHE A 38 -3.99 -13.11 7.24
N ASP A 39 -2.88 -13.30 6.53
CA ASP A 39 -2.53 -12.54 5.32
C ASP A 39 -3.62 -12.64 4.24
N THR A 40 -4.22 -13.83 4.10
CA THR A 40 -5.35 -14.04 3.21
C THR A 40 -6.54 -13.16 3.59
N VAL A 41 -6.86 -13.05 4.89
CA VAL A 41 -7.97 -12.19 5.34
C VAL A 41 -7.65 -10.72 5.08
N ILE A 42 -6.43 -10.25 5.41
CA ILE A 42 -6.01 -8.87 5.17
C ILE A 42 -6.11 -8.51 3.68
N GLY A 43 -5.60 -9.38 2.80
CA GLY A 43 -5.70 -9.17 1.36
C GLY A 43 -7.14 -9.15 0.86
N ASN A 44 -8.05 -9.92 1.48
CA ASN A 44 -9.48 -9.81 1.15
C ASN A 44 -10.07 -8.47 1.59
N ILE A 45 -9.70 -7.94 2.77
CA ILE A 45 -10.16 -6.63 3.24
C ILE A 45 -9.72 -5.52 2.29
N GLU A 46 -8.45 -5.52 1.88
CA GLU A 46 -7.92 -4.56 0.91
C GLU A 46 -8.74 -4.60 -0.39
N ASN A 47 -8.98 -5.80 -0.93
CA ASN A 47 -9.80 -5.96 -2.13
C ASN A 47 -11.22 -5.43 -1.95
N ILE A 48 -11.87 -5.70 -0.79
CA ILE A 48 -13.23 -5.21 -0.50
C ILE A 48 -13.29 -3.69 -0.53
N ILE A 49 -12.32 -3.00 0.09
CA ILE A 49 -12.33 -1.53 0.18
C ILE A 49 -12.10 -0.89 -1.20
N MET A 50 -11.30 -1.54 -2.05
CA MET A 50 -11.01 -1.06 -3.40
C MET A 50 -12.14 -1.30 -4.41
N GLU A 51 -13.14 -2.12 -4.06
CA GLU A 51 -14.25 -2.45 -4.95
C GLU A 51 -15.23 -1.29 -5.15
N GLU A 52 -15.76 -1.19 -6.37
CA GLU A 52 -16.83 -0.24 -6.70
C GLU A 52 -18.04 -0.37 -5.77
N GLN A 53 -18.37 -1.59 -5.33
CA GLN A 53 -19.51 -1.80 -4.44
C GLN A 53 -19.35 -1.06 -3.11
N PHE A 54 -18.13 -1.03 -2.55
CA PHE A 54 -17.83 -0.31 -1.32
C PHE A 54 -17.93 1.21 -1.51
N GLN A 55 -17.45 1.71 -2.65
CA GLN A 55 -17.55 3.14 -3.00
C GLN A 55 -19.01 3.57 -3.19
N HIS A 56 -19.84 2.75 -3.84
CA HIS A 56 -21.27 3.01 -3.98
C HIS A 56 -22.00 2.95 -2.62
N LEU A 57 -21.58 2.05 -1.72
CA LEU A 57 -22.12 1.96 -0.36
C LEU A 57 -21.84 3.26 0.42
N GLN A 58 -20.59 3.72 0.40
CA GLN A 58 -20.21 5.00 1.01
C GLN A 58 -21.00 6.15 0.38
N GLN A 59 -20.98 6.28 -0.94
CA GLN A 59 -21.68 7.36 -1.65
C GLN A 59 -23.17 7.38 -1.34
N GLY A 60 -23.84 6.22 -1.31
CA GLY A 60 -25.25 6.11 -0.95
C GLY A 60 -25.54 6.54 0.49
N PHE A 61 -24.62 6.26 1.41
CA PHE A 61 -24.70 6.77 2.79
C PHE A 61 -24.50 8.29 2.84
N MET A 62 -23.54 8.82 2.07
CA MET A 62 -23.28 10.25 2.00
C MET A 62 -24.47 11.02 1.43
N ASP A 63 -25.07 10.53 0.35
CA ASP A 63 -26.26 11.11 -0.27
C ASP A 63 -27.45 11.24 0.70
N LYS A 64 -27.54 10.35 1.69
CA LYS A 64 -28.59 10.38 2.71
C LYS A 64 -28.38 11.49 3.75
N TYR A 65 -27.14 11.80 4.10
CA TYR A 65 -26.82 12.63 5.27
C TYR A 65 -26.03 13.91 5.00
N TYR A 66 -25.57 14.17 3.76
CA TYR A 66 -24.68 15.29 3.47
C TYR A 66 -25.24 16.68 3.85
N LEU A 67 -26.56 16.86 3.88
CA LEU A 67 -27.20 18.11 4.29
C LEU A 67 -27.16 18.34 5.81
N GLU A 68 -26.96 17.30 6.61
CA GLU A 68 -26.86 17.42 8.07
C GLU A 68 -25.54 18.10 8.47
N PHE A 69 -24.47 17.89 7.71
CA PHE A 69 -23.12 18.37 8.03
C PHE A 69 -22.90 19.82 7.61
N GLU A 70 -22.44 20.63 8.56
CA GLU A 70 -22.12 22.05 8.42
C GLU A 70 -20.63 22.29 8.66
N ASP A 71 -20.07 23.20 7.86
CA ASP A 71 -18.68 23.65 7.94
C ASP A 71 -18.51 24.68 9.08
N THR A 72 -18.70 24.21 10.31
CA THR A 72 -18.49 24.97 11.54
C THR A 72 -17.70 24.13 12.55
N GLU A 73 -16.99 24.77 13.47
CA GLU A 73 -16.27 24.06 14.55
C GLU A 73 -17.23 23.32 15.49
N GLU A 74 -18.45 23.82 15.67
CA GLU A 74 -19.44 23.21 16.55
C GLU A 74 -20.07 21.97 15.92
N ASN A 75 -20.13 20.86 16.67
CA ASN A 75 -20.72 19.61 16.22
C ASN A 75 -22.19 19.50 16.63
N LYS A 76 -23.06 19.13 15.69
CA LYS A 76 -24.46 18.82 15.99
C LYS A 76 -24.55 17.51 16.77
N LEU A 77 -25.56 17.41 17.65
CA LEU A 77 -25.86 16.17 18.38
C LEU A 77 -26.22 15.01 17.44
N SER A 78 -26.70 15.29 16.22
CA SER A 78 -27.00 14.28 15.20
C SER A 78 -25.76 13.63 14.57
N TYR A 79 -24.57 14.24 14.68
CA TYR A 79 -23.37 13.70 14.03
C TYR A 79 -22.94 12.35 14.61
N MET A 80 -23.01 12.17 15.94
CA MET A 80 -22.60 10.92 16.58
C MET A 80 -23.49 9.72 16.21
N PRO A 81 -24.85 9.83 16.26
CA PRO A 81 -25.72 8.77 15.75
C PRO A 81 -25.44 8.40 14.29
N ILE A 82 -25.22 9.38 13.42
CA ILE A 82 -24.92 9.14 12.00
C ILE A 82 -23.55 8.45 11.85
N PHE A 83 -22.56 8.87 12.63
CA PHE A 83 -21.23 8.26 12.64
C PHE A 83 -21.27 6.79 13.08
N HIS A 84 -22.02 6.46 14.14
CA HIS A 84 -22.20 5.07 14.54
C HIS A 84 -22.95 4.25 13.49
N GLU A 85 -23.99 4.81 12.85
CA GLU A 85 -24.66 4.15 11.73
C GLU A 85 -23.70 3.87 10.56
N TYR A 86 -22.74 4.77 10.30
CA TYR A 86 -21.71 4.60 9.29
C TYR A 86 -20.74 3.47 9.64
N ILE A 87 -20.22 3.44 10.88
CA ILE A 87 -19.33 2.37 11.34
C ILE A 87 -20.05 1.01 11.24
N ASP A 88 -21.27 0.91 11.75
CA ASP A 88 -22.07 -0.31 11.70
C ASP A 88 -22.30 -0.79 10.25
N LEU A 89 -22.51 0.16 9.32
CA LEU A 89 -22.68 -0.14 7.90
C LEU A 89 -21.40 -0.75 7.29
N LEU A 90 -20.25 -0.14 7.57
CA LEU A 90 -18.95 -0.60 7.06
C LEU A 90 -18.55 -1.95 7.65
N GLU A 91 -18.63 -2.09 8.98
CA GLU A 91 -18.29 -3.32 9.69
C GLU A 91 -19.12 -4.49 9.15
N LYS A 92 -20.43 -4.30 9.04
CA LYS A 92 -21.34 -5.31 8.51
C LYS A 92 -21.03 -5.67 7.06
N HIS A 93 -20.69 -4.69 6.23
CA HIS A 93 -20.35 -4.96 4.84
C HIS A 93 -19.07 -5.78 4.73
N ILE A 94 -18.01 -5.40 5.46
CA ILE A 94 -16.73 -6.10 5.48
C ILE A 94 -16.93 -7.53 6.00
N GLU A 95 -17.63 -7.70 7.13
CA GLU A 95 -17.91 -9.02 7.70
C GLU A 95 -18.64 -9.92 6.70
N GLN A 96 -19.70 -9.42 6.05
CA GLN A 96 -20.46 -10.17 5.06
C GLN A 96 -19.61 -10.60 3.86
N GLN A 97 -18.76 -9.70 3.37
CA GLN A 97 -17.87 -9.99 2.24
C GLN A 97 -16.81 -11.03 2.62
N LEU A 98 -16.22 -10.93 3.82
CA LEU A 98 -15.26 -11.92 4.30
C LEU A 98 -15.89 -13.30 4.46
N MET A 99 -17.09 -13.38 5.04
CA MET A 99 -17.84 -14.63 5.15
C MET A 99 -18.22 -15.22 3.78
N ALA A 100 -18.47 -14.38 2.78
CA ALA A 100 -18.80 -14.84 1.43
C ALA A 100 -17.57 -15.36 0.66
N ARG A 101 -16.37 -14.79 0.91
CA ARG A 101 -15.14 -15.14 0.19
C ARG A 101 -14.36 -16.28 0.83
N ILE A 102 -14.39 -16.37 2.17
CA ILE A 102 -13.59 -17.33 2.93
C ILE A 102 -14.52 -18.38 3.56
N ILE A 103 -14.49 -19.59 3.02
CA ILE A 103 -15.30 -20.71 3.53
C ILE A 103 -14.86 -21.04 4.96
N GLY A 104 -15.81 -21.05 5.89
CA GLY A 104 -15.52 -21.32 7.30
C GLY A 104 -14.92 -20.14 8.05
N PHE A 105 -14.97 -18.92 7.50
CA PHE A 105 -14.53 -17.72 8.19
C PHE A 105 -15.24 -17.54 9.53
N SER A 106 -14.45 -17.13 10.53
CA SER A 106 -14.90 -16.87 11.89
C SER A 106 -14.33 -15.53 12.33
N MET A 107 -15.21 -14.55 12.51
CA MET A 107 -14.81 -13.19 12.92
C MET A 107 -14.10 -13.21 14.29
N SER A 108 -14.51 -14.07 15.20
CA SER A 108 -13.86 -14.22 16.51
C SER A 108 -12.44 -14.78 16.40
N SER A 109 -12.21 -15.72 15.48
CA SER A 109 -10.88 -16.26 15.19
C SER A 109 -9.99 -15.20 14.56
N PHE A 110 -10.53 -14.41 13.63
CA PHE A 110 -9.81 -13.29 13.04
C PHE A 110 -9.40 -12.22 14.06
N ILE A 111 -10.30 -11.79 14.94
CA ILE A 111 -9.98 -10.82 16.01
C ILE A 111 -8.85 -11.34 16.90
N HIS A 112 -8.85 -12.63 17.23
CA HIS A 112 -7.77 -13.23 18.01
C HIS A 112 -6.44 -13.19 17.26
N SER A 113 -6.42 -13.56 15.96
CA SER A 113 -5.22 -13.44 15.13
C SER A 113 -4.75 -11.98 15.00
N LEU A 114 -5.67 -11.04 14.82
CA LEU A 114 -5.38 -9.61 14.72
C LEU A 114 -4.65 -9.07 15.95
N GLN A 115 -4.98 -9.57 17.15
CA GLN A 115 -4.29 -9.19 18.38
C GLN A 115 -2.87 -9.74 18.49
N GLN A 116 -2.58 -10.88 17.85
CA GLN A 116 -1.26 -11.50 17.86
C GLN A 116 -0.33 -10.89 16.79
N HIS A 117 -0.88 -10.53 15.63
CA HIS A 117 -0.14 -10.05 14.47
C HIS A 117 -0.26 -8.54 14.24
N LYS A 118 -0.69 -7.77 15.25
CA LYS A 118 -0.92 -6.33 15.14
C LYS A 118 0.30 -5.57 14.58
N ASP A 119 1.50 -6.02 14.90
CA ASP A 119 2.76 -5.36 14.51
C ASP A 119 3.27 -5.82 13.13
N GLU A 120 2.64 -6.83 12.51
CA GLU A 120 3.07 -7.46 11.25
C GLU A 120 2.22 -7.06 10.04
N VAL A 121 1.00 -6.56 10.26
CA VAL A 121 0.12 -6.10 9.17
C VAL A 121 0.70 -4.85 8.51
N SER A 122 0.52 -4.74 7.19
CA SER A 122 0.83 -3.52 6.45
C SER A 122 0.18 -2.30 7.13
N GLY A 123 0.99 -1.33 7.55
CA GLY A 123 0.49 -0.11 8.21
C GLY A 123 -0.57 0.60 7.38
N ASP A 124 -0.42 0.57 6.05
CA ASP A 124 -1.29 1.30 5.12
C ASP A 124 -2.75 0.83 5.17
N ILE A 125 -3.02 -0.48 5.28
CA ILE A 125 -4.41 -0.98 5.35
C ILE A 125 -5.05 -0.65 6.69
N PHE A 126 -4.28 -0.68 7.77
CA PHE A 126 -4.77 -0.29 9.07
C PHE A 126 -5.01 1.21 9.18
N ASP A 127 -4.10 2.02 8.64
CA ASP A 127 -4.27 3.47 8.57
C ASP A 127 -5.54 3.80 7.77
N MET A 128 -5.76 3.12 6.64
CA MET A 128 -6.99 3.25 5.87
C MET A 128 -8.23 2.87 6.69
N LEU A 129 -8.25 1.71 7.37
CA LEU A 129 -9.37 1.31 8.23
C LEU A 129 -9.59 2.29 9.39
N LEU A 130 -8.51 2.82 9.96
CA LEU A 130 -8.53 3.78 11.05
C LEU A 130 -9.23 5.06 10.62
N THR A 131 -9.00 5.54 9.38
CA THR A 131 -9.70 6.72 8.85
C THR A 131 -11.22 6.56 8.84
N PHE A 132 -11.75 5.35 8.65
CA PHE A 132 -13.20 5.11 8.71
C PHE A 132 -13.79 5.25 10.11
N THR A 133 -12.97 5.01 11.14
CA THR A 133 -13.33 5.13 12.56
C THR A 133 -12.88 6.45 13.19
N ASP A 134 -12.27 7.33 12.39
CA ASP A 134 -11.90 8.68 12.82
C ASP A 134 -13.06 9.64 12.53
N PHE A 135 -13.59 10.25 13.60
CA PHE A 135 -14.72 11.18 13.49
C PHE A 135 -14.36 12.46 12.70
N LEU A 136 -13.14 12.96 12.85
CA LEU A 136 -12.70 14.17 12.15
C LEU A 136 -12.58 13.91 10.65
N ALA A 137 -11.93 12.81 10.27
CA ALA A 137 -11.83 12.39 8.87
C ALA A 137 -13.23 12.13 8.27
N PHE A 138 -14.11 11.49 9.04
CA PHE A 138 -15.51 11.27 8.66
C PHE A 138 -16.26 12.59 8.41
N LYS A 139 -16.12 13.58 9.31
CA LYS A 139 -16.75 14.89 9.15
C LYS A 139 -16.20 15.61 7.91
N GLU A 140 -14.88 15.65 7.74
CA GLU A 140 -14.23 16.27 6.57
C GLU A 140 -14.72 15.64 5.28
N MET A 141 -14.79 14.31 5.20
CA MET A 141 -15.33 13.59 4.05
C MET A 141 -16.74 14.10 3.68
N PHE A 142 -17.63 14.29 4.66
CA PHE A 142 -18.98 14.81 4.43
C PHE A 142 -19.01 16.27 3.96
N LEU A 143 -18.11 17.11 4.47
CA LEU A 143 -17.98 18.50 4.04
C LEU A 143 -17.47 18.60 2.59
N ASP A 144 -16.47 17.80 2.24
CA ASP A 144 -15.94 17.69 0.88
C ASP A 144 -17.02 17.22 -0.08
N TYR A 145 -17.73 16.14 0.28
CA TYR A 145 -18.82 15.61 -0.52
C TYR A 145 -19.93 16.64 -0.77
N ARG A 146 -20.30 17.39 0.28
CA ARG A 146 -21.27 18.47 0.17
C ARG A 146 -20.76 19.62 -0.71
N ALA A 147 -19.49 20.01 -0.57
CA ALA A 147 -18.88 21.04 -1.40
C ALA A 147 -18.90 20.65 -2.88
N ASP A 148 -18.55 19.41 -3.21
CA ASP A 148 -18.62 18.88 -4.57
C ASP A 148 -20.04 18.87 -5.13
N ARG A 149 -21.02 18.41 -4.34
CA ARG A 149 -22.45 18.39 -4.73
C ARG A 149 -23.03 19.79 -4.95
N GLU A 150 -22.56 20.77 -4.20
CA GLU A 150 -22.99 22.18 -4.32
C GLU A 150 -22.13 22.98 -5.33
N GLY A 151 -21.21 22.33 -6.04
CA GLY A 151 -20.36 22.99 -7.05
C GLY A 151 -19.32 23.94 -6.45
N ARG A 152 -19.02 23.79 -5.16
CA ARG A 152 -17.94 24.48 -4.44
C ARG A 152 -16.64 23.67 -4.40
N GLY A 153 -16.64 22.44 -4.93
CA GLY A 153 -15.45 21.61 -5.11
C GLY A 153 -14.37 22.31 -5.95
N LEU A 154 -13.12 21.91 -5.75
CA LEU A 154 -11.98 22.46 -6.49
C LEU A 154 -12.10 22.08 -7.98
N ASP A 155 -12.42 23.05 -8.84
CA ASP A 155 -12.37 22.85 -10.29
C ASP A 155 -10.92 22.83 -10.79
N LEU A 156 -10.32 21.62 -10.79
CA LEU A 156 -8.97 21.39 -11.29
C LEU A 156 -8.89 21.37 -12.83
N SER A 157 -10.01 21.51 -13.54
CA SER A 157 -10.03 21.47 -15.02
C SER A 157 -9.20 22.61 -15.65
N ALA A 158 -9.04 23.73 -14.92
CA ALA A 158 -8.26 24.87 -15.37
C ALA A 158 -6.77 24.86 -14.92
N GLY A 159 -6.37 23.97 -14.01
CA GLY A 159 -5.05 24.02 -13.34
C GLY A 159 -3.95 23.14 -13.95
N LEU A 160 -4.32 22.05 -14.62
CA LEU A 160 -3.38 21.08 -15.18
C LEU A 160 -3.20 21.29 -16.69
N VAL A 161 -2.35 22.25 -17.07
CA VAL A 161 -1.93 22.42 -18.47
C VAL A 161 -0.65 21.61 -18.71
N VAL A 162 -0.77 20.51 -19.45
CA VAL A 162 0.39 19.77 -19.96
C VAL A 162 1.06 20.59 -21.06
N LYS A 163 2.14 21.32 -20.72
CA LYS A 163 3.01 21.94 -21.71
C LYS A 163 4.06 20.93 -22.19
N SER A 164 4.00 20.60 -23.48
CA SER A 164 5.06 19.84 -24.15
C SER A 164 6.37 20.65 -24.12
N LEU A 165 7.46 20.02 -23.67
CA LEU A 165 8.80 20.56 -23.82
C LEU A 165 9.24 20.33 -25.27
N SER A 166 9.31 21.40 -26.05
CA SER A 166 9.86 21.34 -27.41
C SER A 166 11.37 21.04 -27.33
N PRO A 167 11.88 20.09 -28.14
CA PRO A 167 13.31 19.84 -28.20
C PRO A 167 14.02 21.07 -28.77
N THR A 168 14.94 21.63 -28.00
CA THR A 168 15.85 22.70 -28.42
C THR A 168 16.51 22.30 -29.74
N SER A 169 16.11 22.97 -30.82
CA SER A 169 16.76 22.86 -32.13
C SER A 169 18.23 23.22 -31.97
N THR A 170 19.09 22.21 -31.91
CA THR A 170 20.54 22.38 -31.92
C THR A 170 20.90 22.91 -33.30
N ALA A 171 21.34 24.17 -33.39
CA ALA A 171 21.79 24.77 -34.63
C ALA A 171 22.99 23.97 -35.18
N PRO A 172 23.03 23.64 -36.48
CA PRO A 172 24.17 22.95 -37.06
C PRO A 172 25.37 23.91 -37.14
N PHE A 173 26.49 23.48 -36.55
CA PHE A 173 27.79 24.12 -36.75
C PHE A 173 28.18 24.02 -38.23
N THR A 174 28.34 25.16 -38.90
CA THR A 174 28.91 25.22 -40.24
C THR A 174 30.44 25.22 -40.13
N CYS A 175 31.08 24.11 -40.52
CA CYS A 175 32.52 24.02 -40.70
C CYS A 175 32.91 24.76 -41.98
N THR A 176 33.66 25.86 -41.86
CA THR A 176 34.20 26.59 -43.00
C THR A 176 35.65 26.16 -43.21
N THR A 177 35.94 25.38 -44.26
CA THR A 177 37.30 25.03 -44.66
C THR A 177 37.80 26.08 -45.66
N SER A 178 38.73 26.93 -45.23
CA SER A 178 39.48 27.83 -46.12
C SER A 178 40.57 27.05 -46.86
N GLN A 179 40.58 27.17 -48.19
CA GLN A 179 41.72 26.80 -49.04
C GLN A 179 42.87 27.79 -48.83
N LEU A 180 44.13 27.31 -48.87
CA LEU A 180 45.19 27.86 -49.73
C LEU A 180 46.52 27.08 -49.63
N LEU A 181 47.06 26.81 -50.83
CA LEU A 181 48.36 26.23 -51.23
C LEU A 181 48.50 24.70 -51.21
#